data_AF-A0AAN8Y9J4-F1
#
_entry.id   AF-A0AAN8Y9J4-F1
#
_cell.length_a   1.000
_cell.length_b   1.000
_cell.length_c   1.000
_cell.angle_alpha   90.00
_cell.angle_beta   90.00
_cell.angle_gamma   90.00
#
_symmetry.space_group_name_H-M   'P 1'
#
loop_
_entity.id
_entity.type
_entity.pdbx_description
1 polymer ?
#
loop_
_entity_poly.entity_id
_entity_poly.type
_entity_poly.pdbx_seq_one_letter_code
_entity_poly.pdbx_strand_id
1 'polypeptide(L)'
;MKLGNERNVEALAISKSLPVLRHLKLIYNSMTNVGLQAFLDGCCNLESLDLRGRSCLPENPSSLFHVKVKCKSTMAVPLLTKKVVKKRVKQFKRPQCDRRITVKPSWRRPKGIDSRVRRKFKGCVLMPNIGYGSDKKTRHYLPNGFKKFVVHNASELEILMMHNRTYCAEIAHNVSTRKRKEIVERAAQLDVVVTNKLARLRSQEDE
;
A
#
# COMPACT_ATOMS: atom_id res chain seq x y z
N MET A 1 -24.55 -2.08 38.66
CA MET A 1 -24.22 -1.25 37.48
C MET A 1 -24.47 -2.04 36.20
N LYS A 2 -25.72 -2.10 35.71
CA LYS A 2 -26.08 -2.71 34.42
C LYS A 2 -27.31 -1.98 33.89
N LEU A 3 -27.14 -0.92 33.09
CA LEU A 3 -28.26 -0.22 32.44
C LEU A 3 -27.84 0.49 31.14
N GLY A 4 -26.64 0.19 30.62
CA GLY A 4 -26.12 0.79 29.37
C GLY A 4 -26.15 -0.13 28.15
N ASN A 5 -26.41 -1.44 28.32
CA ASN A 5 -26.20 -2.43 27.26
C ASN A 5 -27.48 -2.86 26.52
N GLU A 6 -28.66 -2.77 27.14
CA GLU A 6 -29.90 -3.36 26.58
C GLU A 6 -30.30 -2.74 25.23
N ARG A 7 -30.07 -1.43 25.04
CA ARG A 7 -30.43 -0.72 23.80
C ARG A 7 -29.56 -1.07 22.58
N ASN A 8 -28.41 -1.72 22.79
CA ASN A 8 -27.44 -2.04 21.74
C ASN A 8 -27.29 -3.56 21.49
N VAL A 9 -28.01 -4.40 22.24
CA VAL A 9 -27.90 -5.87 22.14
C VAL A 9 -28.29 -6.34 20.74
N GLU A 10 -29.38 -5.81 20.19
CA GLU A 10 -29.84 -6.14 18.84
C GLU A 10 -28.81 -5.75 17.78
N ALA A 11 -28.18 -4.58 17.93
CA ALA A 11 -27.14 -4.11 17.02
C ALA A 11 -25.93 -5.05 16.99
N LEU A 12 -25.48 -5.46 18.18
CA LEU A 12 -24.37 -6.39 18.36
C LEU A 12 -24.70 -7.81 17.87
N ALA A 13 -25.95 -8.24 17.99
CA ALA A 13 -26.38 -9.55 17.50
C ALA A 13 -26.43 -9.57 15.97
N ILE A 14 -27.04 -8.56 15.35
CA ILE A 14 -27.18 -8.45 13.89
C ILE A 14 -25.81 -8.27 13.23
N SER A 15 -24.92 -7.45 13.82
CA SER A 15 -23.58 -7.23 13.26
C SER A 15 -22.70 -8.48 13.27
N LYS A 16 -22.93 -9.40 14.21
CA LYS A 16 -22.22 -10.70 14.28
C LYS A 16 -22.86 -11.77 13.40
N SER A 17 -24.17 -11.77 13.27
CA SER A 17 -24.91 -12.82 12.55
C SER A 17 -24.97 -12.59 11.05
N LEU A 18 -24.92 -11.33 10.58
CA LEU A 18 -25.11 -10.97 9.17
C LEU A 18 -23.93 -10.15 8.58
N PRO A 19 -22.72 -10.74 8.45
CA PRO A 19 -21.55 -10.04 7.93
C PRO A 19 -21.64 -9.64 6.45
N VAL A 20 -22.56 -10.26 5.68
CA VAL A 20 -22.73 -10.03 4.23
C VAL A 20 -23.79 -8.97 3.91
N LEU A 21 -24.40 -8.35 4.93
CA LEU A 21 -25.45 -7.34 4.75
C LEU A 21 -24.93 -6.12 3.97
N ARG A 22 -25.59 -5.76 2.86
CA ARG A 22 -25.20 -4.62 2.00
C ARG A 22 -25.99 -3.34 2.25
N HIS A 23 -27.26 -3.45 2.61
CA HIS A 23 -28.12 -2.29 2.87
C HIS A 23 -28.81 -2.48 4.22
N LEU A 24 -28.66 -1.51 5.13
CA LEU A 24 -29.33 -1.50 6.42
C LEU A 24 -30.15 -0.22 6.55
N LYS A 25 -31.42 -0.36 6.87
CA LYS A 25 -32.33 0.75 7.13
C LYS A 25 -32.82 0.67 8.55
N LEU A 26 -32.48 1.68 9.35
CA LEU A 26 -32.92 1.80 10.73
C LEU A 26 -33.90 2.98 10.80
N ILE A 27 -35.17 2.68 11.05
CA ILE A 27 -36.24 3.67 11.16
C ILE A 27 -36.69 3.75 12.63
N TYR A 28 -36.80 4.95 13.20
CA TYR A 28 -37.29 5.20 14.56
C TYR A 28 -36.59 4.41 15.67
N ASN A 29 -35.30 4.12 15.51
CA ASN A 29 -34.56 3.27 16.45
C ASN A 29 -33.87 4.10 17.55
N SER A 30 -34.02 3.70 18.82
CA SER A 30 -33.45 4.35 20.02
C SER A 30 -31.99 3.96 20.33
N MET A 31 -31.29 3.40 19.34
CA MET A 31 -29.91 2.93 19.46
C MET A 31 -28.91 4.06 19.70
N THR A 32 -27.85 3.82 20.49
CA THR A 32 -26.80 4.82 20.73
C THR A 32 -25.71 4.78 19.65
N ASN A 33 -24.79 5.74 19.66
CA ASN A 33 -23.66 5.77 18.71
C ASN A 33 -22.76 4.53 18.83
N VAL A 34 -22.76 3.86 20.00
CA VAL A 34 -22.04 2.60 20.23
C VAL A 34 -22.66 1.44 19.42
N GLY A 35 -23.99 1.36 19.33
CA GLY A 35 -24.66 0.35 18.51
C GLY A 35 -24.47 0.59 17.01
N LEU A 36 -24.46 1.86 16.57
CA LEU A 36 -24.10 2.23 15.19
C LEU A 36 -22.67 1.83 14.83
N GLN A 37 -21.72 2.07 15.74
CA GLN A 37 -20.33 1.66 15.55
C GLN A 37 -20.20 0.13 15.44
N ALA A 38 -20.98 -0.63 16.20
CA ALA A 38 -21.00 -2.09 16.12
C ALA A 38 -21.44 -2.61 14.73
N PHE A 39 -22.35 -1.92 14.05
CA PHE A 39 -22.73 -2.24 12.67
C PHE A 39 -21.63 -1.92 11.66
N LEU A 40 -20.96 -0.78 11.82
CA LEU A 40 -19.83 -0.39 10.97
C LEU A 40 -18.65 -1.35 11.10
N ASP A 41 -18.42 -1.90 12.30
CA ASP A 41 -17.31 -2.81 12.57
C ASP A 41 -17.64 -4.28 12.21
N GLY A 42 -18.90 -4.71 12.37
CA GLY A 42 -19.33 -6.09 12.12
C GLY A 42 -19.82 -6.39 10.69
N CYS A 43 -20.50 -5.45 10.03
CA CYS A 43 -21.03 -5.63 8.67
C CYS A 43 -20.01 -5.14 7.63
N CYS A 44 -19.02 -5.97 7.31
CA CYS A 44 -17.88 -5.61 6.47
C CYS A 44 -18.22 -5.25 5.00
N ASN A 45 -19.41 -5.63 4.54
CA ASN A 45 -19.89 -5.39 3.17
C ASN A 45 -21.06 -4.39 3.09
N LEU A 46 -21.30 -3.61 4.15
CA LEU A 46 -22.41 -2.66 4.18
C LEU A 46 -22.08 -1.46 3.25
N GLU A 47 -22.92 -1.24 2.24
CA GLU A 47 -22.78 -0.18 1.23
C GLU A 47 -23.62 1.05 1.57
N SER A 48 -24.77 0.87 2.22
CA SER A 48 -25.64 1.98 2.65
C SER A 48 -26.24 1.75 4.03
N LEU A 49 -26.16 2.77 4.88
CA LEU A 49 -26.85 2.83 6.17
C LEU A 49 -27.81 4.02 6.18
N ASP A 50 -29.11 3.74 6.21
CA ASP A 50 -30.18 4.74 6.18
C ASP A 50 -30.77 4.90 7.58
N LEU A 51 -30.64 6.10 8.16
CA LEU A 51 -31.04 6.44 9.53
C LEU A 51 -32.18 7.47 9.51
N ARG A 52 -33.43 7.01 9.46
CA ARG A 52 -34.61 7.91 9.44
C ARG A 52 -35.33 7.91 10.80
N GLY A 53 -35.79 9.08 11.25
CA GLY A 53 -36.67 9.19 12.41
C GLY A 53 -36.01 9.10 13.80
N ARG A 54 -34.76 9.54 13.96
CA ARG A 54 -34.22 9.77 15.32
C ARG A 54 -34.89 10.98 15.96
N SER A 55 -35.35 10.84 17.20
CA SER A 55 -36.00 11.88 17.99
C SER A 55 -35.05 12.93 18.58
N CYS A 56 -33.79 12.95 18.16
CA CYS A 56 -32.81 13.96 18.57
C CYS A 56 -31.84 14.26 17.42
N LEU A 57 -32.23 15.21 16.57
CA LEU A 57 -31.31 15.99 15.75
C LEU A 57 -30.56 16.98 16.66
N PRO A 58 -29.24 17.12 16.59
CA PRO A 58 -28.64 18.43 16.83
C PRO A 58 -29.00 19.33 15.64
N GLU A 59 -29.36 20.58 15.96
CA GLU A 59 -29.77 21.62 15.03
C GLU A 59 -28.73 21.81 13.91
N ASN A 60 -29.08 21.42 12.67
CA ASN A 60 -28.61 21.99 11.40
C ASN A 60 -29.23 21.20 10.21
N PRO A 61 -30.08 21.80 9.36
CA PRO A 61 -30.93 21.08 8.41
C PRO A 61 -30.32 20.77 7.02
N SER A 62 -28.99 20.62 6.89
CA SER A 62 -28.35 20.45 5.57
C SER A 62 -27.90 19.02 5.22
N SER A 63 -28.24 18.01 6.02
CA SER A 63 -27.66 16.68 5.88
C SER A 63 -28.72 15.61 5.64
N LEU A 64 -29.03 15.39 4.37
CA LEU A 64 -29.22 14.03 3.86
C LEU A 64 -27.92 13.25 4.17
N PHE A 65 -27.83 12.70 5.38
CA PHE A 65 -26.71 11.91 5.83
C PHE A 65 -26.68 10.59 5.05
N HIS A 66 -26.07 10.61 3.86
CA HIS A 66 -25.41 9.42 3.32
C HIS A 66 -24.24 9.11 4.25
N VAL A 67 -24.49 8.32 5.29
CA VAL A 67 -23.43 7.74 6.11
C VAL A 67 -22.71 6.73 5.23
N LYS A 68 -21.62 7.17 4.60
CA LYS A 68 -20.74 6.33 3.79
C LYS A 68 -20.08 5.34 4.74
N VAL A 69 -20.60 4.11 4.76
CA VAL A 69 -20.09 3.03 5.58
C VAL A 69 -18.62 2.83 5.21
N LYS A 70 -17.76 2.77 6.23
CA LYS A 70 -16.32 2.56 6.11
C LYS A 70 -16.09 1.14 5.60
N CYS A 71 -16.20 0.93 4.29
CA CYS A 71 -15.75 -0.28 3.64
C CYS A 71 -14.27 -0.43 4.01
N LYS A 72 -13.85 -1.58 4.56
CA LYS A 72 -12.42 -1.87 4.78
C LYS A 72 -11.74 -1.56 3.44
N SER A 73 -10.85 -0.57 3.42
CA SER A 73 -10.12 -0.19 2.22
C SER A 73 -9.27 -1.38 1.80
N THR A 74 -9.83 -2.25 0.97
CA THR A 74 -9.10 -3.34 0.32
C THR A 74 -8.12 -2.65 -0.60
N MET A 75 -6.85 -2.61 -0.18
CA MET A 75 -5.78 -2.00 -0.97
C MET A 75 -5.84 -2.51 -2.42
N ALA A 76 -5.54 -1.62 -3.37
CA ALA A 76 -5.46 -1.98 -4.79
C ALA A 76 -4.71 -3.30 -5.02
N VAL A 77 -5.34 -4.22 -5.76
CA VAL A 77 -4.75 -5.52 -6.13
C VAL A 77 -3.96 -5.38 -7.44
N PRO A 78 -2.68 -5.83 -7.49
CA PRO A 78 -1.83 -5.68 -8.66
C PRO A 78 -2.34 -6.49 -9.86
N LEU A 79 -2.12 -5.97 -11.08
CA LEU A 79 -2.49 -6.67 -12.33
C LEU A 79 -1.54 -7.81 -12.72
N LEU A 80 -0.32 -7.84 -12.16
CA LEU A 80 0.70 -8.80 -12.58
C LEU A 80 0.39 -10.20 -12.03
N THR A 81 0.02 -11.12 -12.92
CA THR A 81 -0.21 -12.54 -12.58
C THR A 81 1.08 -13.36 -12.61
N LYS A 82 2.05 -12.97 -13.45
CA LYS A 82 3.32 -13.71 -13.62
C LYS A 82 4.28 -13.42 -12.46
N LYS A 83 4.76 -14.48 -11.80
CA LYS A 83 5.79 -14.39 -10.76
C LYS A 83 7.07 -13.72 -11.28
N VAL A 84 7.59 -12.76 -10.53
CA VAL A 84 8.86 -12.09 -10.84
C VAL A 84 10.02 -13.04 -10.59
N VAL A 85 10.69 -13.47 -11.66
CA VAL A 85 11.88 -14.34 -11.59
C VAL A 85 13.13 -13.55 -11.96
N LYS A 86 14.14 -13.59 -11.08
CA LYS A 86 15.48 -13.06 -11.36
C LYS A 86 16.42 -14.23 -11.64
N LYS A 87 16.98 -14.29 -12.86
CA LYS A 87 17.91 -15.36 -13.29
C LYS A 87 19.18 -15.42 -12.46
N ARG A 88 19.61 -14.28 -11.92
CA ARG A 88 20.76 -14.16 -11.04
C ARG A 88 20.51 -13.09 -9.99
N VAL A 89 20.72 -13.44 -8.72
CA VAL A 89 20.63 -12.51 -7.58
C VAL A 89 22.00 -12.00 -7.18
N LYS A 90 23.06 -12.82 -7.35
CA LYS A 90 24.44 -12.44 -7.03
C LYS A 90 24.90 -11.26 -7.89
N GLN A 91 25.37 -10.21 -7.23
CA GLN A 91 25.90 -9.02 -7.88
C GLN A 91 27.16 -9.31 -8.70
N PHE A 92 27.30 -8.64 -9.82
CA PHE A 92 28.51 -8.68 -10.64
C PHE A 92 29.58 -7.77 -10.02
N LYS A 93 30.48 -8.35 -9.24
CA LYS A 93 31.57 -7.62 -8.60
C LYS A 93 32.77 -7.48 -9.54
N ARG A 94 33.44 -6.33 -9.49
CA ARG A 94 34.72 -6.13 -10.19
C ARG A 94 35.77 -7.12 -9.66
N PRO A 95 36.61 -7.73 -10.53
CA PRO A 95 37.67 -8.61 -10.06
C PRO A 95 38.62 -7.88 -9.11
N GLN A 96 39.10 -8.54 -8.06
CA GLN A 96 40.05 -8.02 -7.05
C GLN A 96 39.52 -6.88 -6.16
N CYS A 97 38.21 -6.56 -6.19
CA CYS A 97 37.62 -5.58 -5.29
C CYS A 97 37.63 -6.02 -3.82
N ASP A 98 37.70 -7.32 -3.60
CA ASP A 98 37.85 -7.99 -2.31
C ASP A 98 39.26 -7.81 -1.73
N ARG A 99 40.29 -7.69 -2.59
CA ARG A 99 41.70 -7.61 -2.17
C ARG A 99 42.19 -6.17 -1.97
N ARG A 100 41.65 -5.21 -2.70
CA ARG A 100 42.09 -3.80 -2.69
C ARG A 100 40.91 -2.86 -2.52
N ILE A 101 40.91 -2.07 -1.45
CA ILE A 101 39.84 -1.09 -1.13
C ILE A 101 39.71 0.00 -2.21
N THR A 102 40.81 0.35 -2.88
CA THR A 102 40.84 1.27 -4.02
C THR A 102 40.01 0.76 -5.19
N VAL A 103 39.93 -0.57 -5.35
CA VAL A 103 39.15 -1.20 -6.41
C VAL A 103 37.70 -1.34 -5.94
N LYS A 104 36.86 -0.39 -6.33
CA LYS A 104 35.43 -0.40 -5.99
C LYS A 104 34.70 -1.64 -6.57
N PRO A 105 33.65 -2.15 -5.88
CA PRO A 105 32.94 -3.36 -6.30
C PRO A 105 32.10 -3.21 -7.56
N SER A 106 31.79 -1.98 -7.99
CA SER A 106 31.01 -1.70 -9.20
C SER A 106 31.65 -2.32 -10.44
N TRP A 107 30.86 -3.07 -11.21
CA TRP A 107 31.35 -3.82 -12.37
C TRP A 107 32.03 -2.92 -13.41
N ARG A 108 33.22 -3.33 -13.86
CA ARG A 108 33.91 -2.77 -15.02
C ARG A 108 34.44 -3.91 -15.87
N ARG A 109 34.29 -3.81 -17.20
CA ARG A 109 34.76 -4.85 -18.12
C ARG A 109 36.31 -4.92 -18.09
N PRO A 110 36.92 -6.07 -17.76
CA PRO A 110 38.37 -6.21 -17.77
C PRO A 110 38.91 -6.18 -19.20
N LYS A 111 39.97 -5.38 -19.43
CA LYS A 111 40.57 -5.17 -20.76
C LYS A 111 41.90 -5.92 -20.96
N GLY A 112 42.64 -6.21 -19.89
CA GLY A 112 43.99 -6.80 -19.97
C GLY A 112 44.05 -8.20 -20.59
N ILE A 113 45.16 -8.49 -21.28
CA ILE A 113 45.34 -9.72 -22.05
C ILE A 113 45.28 -10.98 -21.17
N ASP A 114 45.84 -10.93 -19.96
CA ASP A 114 45.95 -12.06 -19.01
C ASP A 114 44.80 -12.15 -18.00
N SER A 115 43.77 -11.32 -18.16
CA SER A 115 42.62 -11.38 -17.27
C SER A 115 41.88 -12.71 -17.43
N ARG A 116 41.92 -13.55 -16.37
CA ARG A 116 41.17 -14.81 -16.29
C ARG A 116 39.66 -14.61 -16.51
N VAL A 117 39.12 -13.49 -16.04
CA VAL A 117 37.70 -13.12 -16.21
C VAL A 117 37.39 -12.80 -17.67
N ARG A 118 38.26 -12.05 -18.37
CA ARG A 118 38.11 -11.74 -19.81
C ARG A 118 38.12 -13.01 -20.66
N ARG A 119 39.02 -13.95 -20.33
CA ARG A 119 39.15 -15.26 -20.98
C ARG A 119 38.09 -16.29 -20.53
N LYS A 120 37.18 -15.92 -19.62
CA LYS A 120 36.06 -16.75 -19.11
C LYS A 120 36.49 -18.08 -18.45
N PHE A 121 37.59 -18.08 -17.70
CA PHE A 121 37.98 -19.25 -16.92
C PHE A 121 36.91 -19.62 -15.87
N LYS A 122 36.72 -20.92 -15.65
CA LYS A 122 35.84 -21.45 -14.58
C LYS A 122 36.38 -21.03 -13.19
N GLY A 123 35.49 -20.91 -12.21
CA GLY A 123 35.83 -20.46 -10.85
C GLY A 123 36.02 -18.95 -10.67
N CYS A 124 36.15 -18.18 -11.76
CA CYS A 124 36.22 -16.72 -11.71
C CYS A 124 34.83 -16.07 -11.69
N VAL A 125 34.79 -14.77 -11.36
CA VAL A 125 33.54 -13.99 -11.45
C VAL A 125 33.02 -13.96 -12.89
N LEU A 126 31.75 -14.38 -13.08
CA LEU A 126 31.12 -14.37 -14.40
C LEU A 126 30.86 -12.93 -14.87
N MET A 127 31.03 -12.68 -16.17
CA MET A 127 30.74 -11.39 -16.79
C MET A 127 29.22 -11.19 -17.01
N PRO A 128 28.68 -9.96 -16.89
CA PRO A 128 27.33 -9.64 -17.33
C PRO A 128 27.17 -9.88 -18.83
N ASN A 129 26.05 -10.51 -19.19
CA ASN A 129 25.61 -10.76 -20.56
C ASN A 129 24.09 -10.56 -20.66
N ILE A 130 23.57 -10.48 -21.89
CA ILE A 130 22.13 -10.31 -22.12
C ILE A 130 21.29 -11.51 -21.65
N GLY A 131 21.89 -12.70 -21.59
CA GLY A 131 21.25 -13.92 -21.12
C GLY A 131 20.75 -13.85 -19.67
N TYR A 132 21.40 -13.04 -18.82
CA TYR A 132 20.94 -12.79 -17.44
C TYR A 132 19.75 -11.83 -17.33
N GLY A 133 19.33 -11.18 -18.43
CA GLY A 133 18.18 -10.28 -18.44
C GLY A 133 16.89 -10.95 -17.97
N SER A 134 16.12 -10.28 -17.11
CA SER A 134 14.79 -10.72 -16.68
C SER A 134 13.79 -10.63 -17.83
N ASP A 135 12.68 -11.35 -17.73
CA ASP A 135 11.59 -11.27 -18.71
C ASP A 135 11.08 -9.82 -18.85
N LYS A 136 10.79 -9.40 -20.08
CA LYS A 136 10.35 -8.04 -20.44
C LYS A 136 9.10 -7.63 -19.66
N LYS A 137 8.15 -8.55 -19.45
CA LYS A 137 6.92 -8.28 -18.67
C LYS A 137 7.20 -7.99 -17.19
N THR A 138 8.13 -8.73 -16.58
CA THR A 138 8.47 -8.63 -15.14
C THR A 138 9.62 -7.65 -14.83
N ARG A 139 10.19 -7.02 -15.86
CA ARG A 139 11.30 -6.09 -15.71
C ARG A 139 10.81 -4.85 -14.93
N HIS A 140 11.61 -4.39 -13.98
CA HIS A 140 11.32 -3.23 -13.10
C HIS A 140 10.13 -3.37 -12.13
N TYR A 141 9.52 -4.55 -12.00
CA TYR A 141 8.55 -4.81 -10.95
C TYR A 141 9.21 -5.05 -9.60
N LEU A 142 8.52 -4.58 -8.55
CA LEU A 142 8.78 -4.90 -7.15
C LEU A 142 8.23 -6.28 -6.81
N PRO A 143 8.67 -6.88 -5.70
CA PRO A 143 8.11 -8.16 -5.22
C PRO A 143 6.63 -8.06 -4.83
N ASN A 144 6.11 -6.85 -4.55
CA ASN A 144 4.69 -6.59 -4.29
C ASN A 144 3.80 -6.66 -5.54
N GLY A 145 4.37 -6.84 -6.74
CA GLY A 145 3.62 -6.90 -7.99
C GLY A 145 3.34 -5.56 -8.67
N PHE A 146 3.86 -4.45 -8.13
CA PHE A 146 3.74 -3.11 -8.71
C PHE A 146 5.07 -2.62 -9.33
N LYS A 147 4.99 -1.65 -10.23
CA LYS A 147 6.14 -0.84 -10.64
C LYS A 147 6.25 0.37 -9.73
N LYS A 148 7.45 0.72 -9.28
CA LYS A 148 7.61 1.94 -8.51
C LYS A 148 7.59 3.18 -9.38
N PHE A 149 6.91 4.21 -8.90
CA PHE A 149 6.95 5.56 -9.42
C PHE A 149 7.38 6.50 -8.28
N VAL A 150 8.45 7.27 -8.50
CA VAL A 150 8.97 8.18 -7.49
C VAL A 150 8.16 9.48 -7.54
N VAL A 151 7.61 9.90 -6.40
CA VAL A 151 6.73 11.06 -6.28
C VAL A 151 7.39 12.15 -5.44
N HIS A 152 7.31 13.40 -5.90
CA HIS A 152 7.85 14.59 -5.23
C HIS A 152 6.78 15.50 -4.61
N ASN A 153 5.58 15.54 -5.19
CA ASN A 153 4.48 16.41 -4.78
C ASN A 153 3.13 15.65 -4.78
N ALA A 154 2.08 16.27 -4.23
CA ALA A 154 0.75 15.64 -4.20
C ALA A 154 0.10 15.57 -5.59
N SER A 155 0.41 16.51 -6.49
CA SER A 155 -0.14 16.56 -7.85
C SER A 155 0.34 15.40 -8.73
N GLU A 156 1.58 14.93 -8.55
CA GLU A 156 2.12 13.77 -9.26
C GLU A 156 1.38 12.47 -8.94
N LEU A 157 0.63 12.40 -7.82
CA LEU A 157 -0.24 11.26 -7.53
C LEU A 157 -1.44 11.17 -8.48
N GLU A 158 -1.85 12.29 -9.10
CA GLU A 158 -2.99 12.30 -10.01
C GLU A 158 -2.68 11.55 -11.30
N ILE A 159 -1.41 11.54 -11.73
CA ILE A 159 -0.92 10.71 -12.84
C ILE A 159 -1.11 9.21 -12.53
N LEU A 160 -1.03 8.84 -11.25
CA LEU A 160 -1.23 7.46 -10.80
C LEU A 160 -2.70 7.07 -10.64
N MET A 161 -3.64 8.02 -10.71
CA MET A 161 -5.07 7.75 -10.61
C MET A 161 -5.55 6.78 -11.69
N MET A 162 -5.06 6.92 -12.92
CA MET A 162 -5.37 6.01 -14.03
C MET A 162 -4.63 4.67 -13.95
N HIS A 163 -3.53 4.60 -13.19
CA HIS A 163 -2.62 3.45 -13.18
C HIS A 163 -2.42 2.82 -11.79
N ASN A 164 -3.41 2.97 -10.90
CA ASN A 164 -3.40 2.52 -9.50
C ASN A 164 -3.07 1.02 -9.33
N ARG A 165 -3.48 0.15 -10.26
CA ARG A 165 -3.21 -1.30 -10.19
C ARG A 165 -1.87 -1.74 -10.80
N THR A 166 -1.16 -0.84 -11.47
CA THR A 166 0.14 -1.15 -12.11
C THR A 166 1.31 -0.52 -11.37
N TYR A 167 1.12 0.68 -10.83
CA TYR A 167 2.17 1.45 -10.18
C TYR A 167 1.90 1.63 -8.69
N CYS A 168 2.97 1.65 -7.91
CA CYS A 168 2.98 2.08 -6.53
C CYS A 168 3.79 3.37 -6.40
N ALA A 169 3.39 4.26 -5.51
CA ALA A 169 4.13 5.48 -5.23
C ALA A 169 5.28 5.19 -4.25
N GLU A 170 6.46 5.74 -4.52
CA GLU A 170 7.60 5.82 -3.59
C GLU A 170 7.89 7.29 -3.36
N ILE A 171 7.73 7.78 -2.13
CA ILE A 171 7.96 9.19 -1.83
C ILE A 171 9.46 9.48 -1.89
N ALA A 172 9.86 10.49 -2.66
CA ALA A 172 11.26 10.85 -2.82
C ALA A 172 11.94 11.22 -1.48
N HIS A 173 13.25 11.03 -1.43
CA HIS A 173 14.06 11.27 -0.23
C HIS A 173 14.18 12.75 0.14
N ASN A 174 13.93 13.67 -0.80
CA ASN A 174 14.01 15.12 -0.58
C ASN A 174 12.74 15.71 0.03
N VAL A 175 11.63 14.96 0.08
CA VAL A 175 10.35 15.46 0.60
C VAL A 175 10.36 15.49 2.13
N SER A 176 10.06 16.67 2.68
CA SER A 176 9.93 16.93 4.12
C SER A 176 8.70 16.24 4.74
N THR A 177 8.67 16.11 6.07
CA THR A 177 7.62 15.41 6.82
C THR A 177 6.21 15.97 6.61
N ARG A 178 6.07 17.30 6.60
CA ARG A 178 4.78 17.98 6.34
C ARG A 178 4.16 17.57 4.99
N LYS A 179 4.94 17.69 3.91
CA LYS A 179 4.51 17.28 2.56
C LYS A 179 4.28 15.77 2.46
N ARG A 180 5.04 14.95 3.19
CA ARG A 180 4.81 13.49 3.25
C ARG A 180 3.43 13.15 3.81
N LYS A 181 2.98 13.85 4.86
CA LYS A 181 1.63 13.66 5.41
C LYS A 181 0.55 13.95 4.36
N GLU A 182 0.67 15.08 3.67
CA GLU A 182 -0.25 15.48 2.58
C GLU A 182 -0.28 14.44 1.44
N ILE A 183 0.89 13.94 1.02
CA ILE A 183 1.00 12.89 -0.02
C ILE A 183 0.34 11.60 0.44
N VAL A 184 0.56 11.18 1.69
CA VAL A 184 -0.02 9.94 2.23
C VAL A 184 -1.54 10.03 2.35
N GLU A 185 -2.06 11.16 2.81
CA GLU A 185 -3.51 11.42 2.89
C GLU A 185 -4.14 11.43 1.50
N ARG A 186 -3.51 12.11 0.54
CA ARG A 186 -3.97 12.14 -0.86
C ARG A 186 -3.91 10.76 -1.51
N ALA A 187 -2.86 9.98 -1.28
CA ALA A 187 -2.73 8.62 -1.81
C ALA A 187 -3.81 7.68 -1.23
N ALA A 188 -4.19 7.86 0.04
CA ALA A 188 -5.27 7.09 0.65
C ALA A 188 -6.64 7.37 0.01
N GLN A 189 -6.88 8.62 -0.42
CA GLN A 189 -8.11 8.97 -1.15
C GLN A 189 -8.17 8.32 -2.54
N LEU A 190 -7.02 8.19 -3.21
CA LEU A 190 -6.90 7.65 -4.57
C LEU A 190 -6.69 6.13 -4.62
N ASP A 191 -6.65 5.46 -3.47
CA ASP A 191 -6.29 4.03 -3.32
C ASP A 191 -4.96 3.67 -4.02
N VAL A 192 -3.97 4.54 -3.88
CA VAL A 192 -2.62 4.30 -4.40
C VAL A 192 -1.75 3.69 -3.30
N VAL A 193 -1.12 2.55 -3.60
CA VAL A 193 -0.20 1.88 -2.68
C VAL A 193 1.10 2.67 -2.57
N VAL A 194 1.42 3.15 -1.37
CA VAL A 194 2.69 3.84 -1.07
C VAL A 194 3.66 2.88 -0.39
N THR A 195 4.86 2.71 -0.95
CA THR A 195 5.87 1.75 -0.42
C THR A 195 6.48 2.20 0.89
N ASN A 196 6.80 3.49 1.03
CA ASN A 196 7.47 4.08 2.18
C ASN A 196 6.53 4.96 3.01
N LYS A 197 5.29 4.50 3.24
CA LYS A 197 4.23 5.25 3.94
C LYS A 197 4.65 5.79 5.32
N LEU A 198 5.37 4.98 6.10
CA LEU A 198 5.76 5.30 7.48
C LEU A 198 7.10 6.08 7.57
N ALA A 199 7.78 6.32 6.45
CA ALA A 199 9.11 6.89 6.49
C ALA A 199 9.09 8.37 6.95
N ARG A 200 9.85 8.68 8.00
CA ARG A 200 9.98 10.00 8.66
C ARG A 200 8.72 10.53 9.38
N LEU A 201 7.65 9.74 9.41
CA LEU A 201 6.45 10.00 10.20
C LEU A 201 6.51 9.06 11.40
N ARG A 202 7.42 9.31 12.36
CA ARG A 202 7.45 8.58 13.63
C ARG A 202 6.99 9.52 14.73
N SER A 203 5.97 9.11 15.48
CA SER A 203 5.69 9.61 16.83
C SER A 203 6.77 9.07 17.77
N GLN A 204 7.03 9.77 18.87
CA GLN A 204 8.03 9.35 19.87
C GLN A 204 7.72 7.99 20.53
N GLU A 205 6.53 7.43 20.31
CA GLU A 205 6.00 6.23 20.95
C GLU A 205 6.10 4.94 20.09
N ASP A 206 6.51 5.06 18.82
CA ASP A 206 6.57 3.93 17.87
C ASP A 206 8.00 3.35 17.74
N GLU A 207 8.57 2.86 18.84
CA GLU A 207 9.83 2.10 18.86
C GLU A 207 9.62 0.60 19.11
#